data_AF-A0A3A0DW78-F1
#
_entry.id   AF-A0A3A0DW78-F1
#
_cell.length_a   1.000
_cell.length_b   1.000
_cell.length_c   1.000
_cell.angle_alpha   90.00
_cell.angle_beta   90.00
_cell.angle_gamma   90.00
#
_symmetry.space_group_name_H-M   'P 1'
#
loop_
_entity.id
_entity.type
_entity.pdbx_description
1 polymer ?
#
loop_
_entity_poly.entity_id
_entity_poly.type
_entity_poly.pdbx_seq_one_letter_code
_entity_poly.pdbx_strand_id
1 'polypeptide(L)'
;MNELFYFTFADLMIRVEYNADANALRYASHRKITFEERALVEQYLLSNVALKTDYYKKQPSLFIYLGLERQLAKELNLFHLKSTLRKLAAKEKNVNASVEGLINQSMSNYYFEQIGDAIVSLRREVEQGRNHENIAPIKDRMEELVKAYNLHSNQNITITEVIPIELQPFLGLQRDAQAGVARVSTRES
;
A
#
# COMPACT_ATOMS: atom_id res chain seq x y z
N MET A 1 -17.12 24.61 24.55
CA MET A 1 -16.41 23.94 23.43
C MET A 1 -15.02 24.53 23.34
N ASN A 2 -13.98 23.72 23.12
CA ASN A 2 -12.60 24.17 22.96
C ASN A 2 -11.92 23.31 21.90
N GLU A 3 -11.67 23.86 20.72
CA GLU A 3 -11.19 23.14 19.54
C GLU A 3 -9.94 23.78 18.95
N LEU A 4 -9.08 22.94 18.36
CA LEU A 4 -7.86 23.34 17.67
C LEU A 4 -8.04 23.17 16.17
N PHE A 5 -7.70 24.22 15.43
CA PHE A 5 -7.77 24.25 13.98
C PHE A 5 -6.40 24.56 13.40
N TYR A 6 -5.98 23.74 12.44
CA TYR A 6 -4.78 23.97 11.65
C TYR A 6 -5.16 24.35 10.23
N PHE A 7 -4.82 25.57 9.84
CA PHE A 7 -5.02 26.11 8.50
C PHE A 7 -3.75 25.96 7.68
N THR A 8 -3.75 24.97 6.79
CA THR A 8 -2.59 24.59 5.97
C THR A 8 -2.10 25.69 5.04
N PHE A 9 -3.01 26.54 4.54
CA PHE A 9 -2.67 27.59 3.56
C PHE A 9 -1.72 28.66 4.11
N ALA A 10 -1.69 28.84 5.43
CA ALA A 10 -0.92 29.88 6.09
C ALA A 10 -0.02 29.34 7.23
N ASP A 11 0.11 28.01 7.35
CA ASP A 11 0.75 27.35 8.49
C ASP A 11 0.26 27.95 9.83
N LEU A 12 -1.07 28.02 9.98
CA LEU A 12 -1.71 28.78 11.06
C LEU A 12 -2.49 27.86 11.99
N MET A 13 -1.98 27.69 13.21
CA MET A 13 -2.71 27.04 14.30
C MET A 13 -3.53 28.06 15.10
N ILE A 14 -4.80 27.75 15.33
CA ILE A 14 -5.77 28.56 16.08
C ILE A 14 -6.51 27.68 17.08
N ARG A 15 -6.70 28.20 18.29
CA ARG A 15 -7.64 27.65 19.26
C ARG A 15 -8.91 28.46 19.29
N VAL A 16 -10.05 27.77 19.32
CA VAL A 16 -11.37 28.39 19.31
C VAL A 16 -12.14 27.85 20.50
N GLU A 17 -12.70 28.78 21.27
CA GLU A 17 -13.48 28.48 22.45
C GLU A 17 -14.85 29.13 22.34
N TYR A 18 -15.91 28.37 22.62
CA TYR A 18 -17.24 28.93 22.81
C TYR A 18 -17.59 28.94 24.29
N ASN A 19 -17.80 30.14 24.81
CA ASN A 19 -18.29 30.42 26.15
C ASN A 19 -19.81 30.63 26.10
N ALA A 20 -20.56 29.69 26.69
CA ALA A 20 -22.02 29.67 26.63
C ALA A 20 -22.66 30.78 27.48
N ASP A 21 -22.05 31.12 28.63
CA ASP A 21 -22.59 32.10 29.58
C ASP A 21 -22.60 33.51 28.98
N ALA A 22 -21.48 33.89 28.35
CA ALA A 22 -21.34 35.17 27.67
C ALA A 22 -21.82 35.13 26.21
N ASN A 23 -22.28 33.97 25.72
CA ASN A 23 -22.55 33.68 24.32
C ASN A 23 -21.45 34.24 23.39
N ALA A 24 -20.21 33.87 23.70
CA ALA A 24 -19.02 34.43 23.07
C ALA A 24 -18.20 33.35 22.38
N LEU A 25 -17.93 33.53 21.09
CA LEU A 25 -16.94 32.76 20.36
C LEU A 25 -15.61 33.50 20.41
N ARG A 26 -14.60 32.86 20.98
CA ARG A 26 -13.28 33.42 21.21
C ARG A 26 -12.26 32.61 20.46
N TYR A 27 -11.24 33.25 19.91
CA TYR A 27 -10.14 32.50 19.29
C TYR A 27 -8.78 33.16 19.51
N ALA A 28 -7.74 32.35 19.54
CA ALA A 28 -6.35 32.77 19.71
C ALA A 28 -5.47 32.06 18.68
N SER A 29 -4.39 32.68 18.24
CA SER A 29 -3.47 32.09 17.26
C SER A 29 -2.06 31.97 17.80
N HIS A 30 -1.29 31.05 17.24
CA HIS A 30 0.11 30.86 17.66
C HIS A 30 1.04 32.02 17.23
N ARG A 31 0.70 32.72 16.14
CA ARG A 31 1.43 33.87 15.58
C ARG A 31 0.50 35.01 15.20
N LYS A 32 1.08 36.17 14.90
CA LYS A 32 0.32 37.33 14.41
C LYS A 32 -0.32 36.98 13.06
N ILE A 33 -1.63 37.16 12.97
CA ILE A 33 -2.43 36.90 11.78
C ILE A 33 -2.42 38.15 10.90
N THR A 34 -2.29 37.98 9.59
CA THR A 34 -2.47 39.08 8.63
C THR A 34 -3.97 39.41 8.50
N PHE A 35 -4.30 40.55 7.89
CA PHE A 35 -5.70 40.93 7.71
C PHE A 35 -6.46 39.92 6.83
N GLU A 36 -5.84 39.47 5.74
CA GLU A 36 -6.43 38.49 4.82
C GLU A 36 -6.64 37.12 5.46
N GLU A 37 -5.61 36.62 6.16
CA GLU A 37 -5.71 35.38 6.94
C GLU A 37 -6.83 35.46 7.97
N ARG A 38 -6.94 36.61 8.65
CA ARG A 38 -7.96 36.85 9.65
C ARG A 38 -9.35 36.78 9.05
N ALA A 39 -9.60 37.44 7.92
CA ALA A 39 -10.90 37.41 7.25
C ALA A 39 -11.33 35.97 6.89
N LEU A 40 -10.40 35.18 6.34
CA LEU A 40 -10.68 33.78 5.99
C LEU A 40 -10.96 32.91 7.21
N VAL A 41 -10.15 33.05 8.25
CA VAL A 41 -10.34 32.34 9.53
C VAL A 41 -11.69 32.70 10.14
N GLU A 42 -11.98 34.00 10.27
CA GLU A 42 -13.20 34.49 10.89
C GLU A 42 -14.44 34.01 10.13
N GLN A 43 -14.41 34.08 8.80
CA GLN A 43 -15.47 33.53 7.95
C GLN A 43 -15.64 32.02 8.19
N TYR A 44 -14.55 31.25 8.25
CA TYR A 44 -14.61 29.82 8.53
C TYR A 44 -15.22 29.52 9.90
N LEU A 45 -14.80 30.24 10.95
CA LEU A 45 -15.30 30.06 12.31
C LEU A 45 -16.79 30.39 12.41
N LEU A 46 -17.24 31.48 11.79
CA LEU A 46 -18.66 31.83 11.77
C LEU A 46 -19.48 30.82 10.96
N SER A 47 -18.97 30.37 9.81
CA SER A 47 -19.72 29.49 8.92
C SER A 47 -19.75 28.03 9.38
N ASN A 48 -18.76 27.57 10.15
CA ASN A 48 -18.62 26.15 10.50
C ASN A 48 -18.66 25.88 12.00
N VAL A 49 -18.13 26.80 12.82
CA VAL A 49 -18.00 26.61 14.26
C VAL A 49 -19.19 27.23 14.99
N ALA A 50 -19.57 28.47 14.65
CA ALA A 50 -20.69 29.16 15.28
C ALA A 50 -22.03 28.43 15.06
N LEU A 51 -22.25 27.82 13.89
CA LEU A 51 -23.43 27.00 13.59
C LEU A 51 -23.63 25.81 14.55
N LYS A 52 -22.54 25.29 15.12
CA LYS A 52 -22.58 24.16 16.07
C LYS A 52 -22.87 24.59 17.51
N THR A 53 -23.06 25.88 17.74
CA THR A 53 -23.22 26.49 19.08
C THR A 53 -24.50 27.30 19.16
N ASP A 54 -24.79 27.87 20.33
CA ASP A 54 -25.92 28.81 20.49
C ASP A 54 -25.60 30.23 20.01
N TYR A 55 -24.44 30.44 19.38
CA TYR A 55 -23.95 31.77 18.94
C TYR A 55 -24.99 32.58 18.15
N TYR A 56 -25.71 31.94 17.22
CA TYR A 56 -26.77 32.60 16.44
C TYR A 56 -28.16 32.55 17.09
N LYS A 57 -28.34 31.75 18.14
CA LYS A 57 -29.64 31.53 18.80
C LYS A 57 -29.88 32.48 19.97
N LYS A 58 -28.81 32.95 20.62
CA LYS A 58 -28.86 33.86 21.78
C LYS A 58 -28.29 35.22 21.39
N GLN A 59 -28.81 36.28 22.01
CA GLN A 59 -28.28 37.65 21.89
C GLN A 59 -28.02 38.24 23.28
N PRO A 60 -26.94 39.03 23.46
CA PRO A 60 -25.94 39.40 22.46
C PRO A 60 -25.01 38.22 22.11
N SER A 61 -24.41 38.25 20.92
CA SER A 61 -23.36 37.31 20.51
C SER A 61 -22.06 38.07 20.28
N LEU A 62 -20.96 37.55 20.84
CA LEU A 62 -19.67 38.22 20.81
C LEU A 62 -18.65 37.36 20.08
N PHE A 63 -17.92 37.95 19.13
CA PHE A 63 -16.82 37.30 18.45
C PHE A 63 -15.52 38.03 18.70
N ILE A 64 -14.58 37.35 19.37
CA ILE A 64 -13.43 38.01 19.98
C ILE A 64 -12.15 37.28 19.59
N TYR A 65 -11.20 38.03 19.04
CA TYR A 65 -9.82 37.60 18.89
C TYR A 65 -9.02 37.93 20.16
N LEU A 66 -8.52 36.90 20.83
CA LEU A 66 -7.76 37.01 22.09
C LEU A 66 -6.27 37.30 21.88
N GLY A 67 -5.79 37.29 20.63
CA GLY A 67 -4.39 37.54 20.32
C GLY A 67 -3.54 36.28 20.29
N LEU A 68 -2.29 36.42 20.74
CA LEU A 68 -1.26 35.39 20.61
C LEU A 68 -1.25 34.43 21.78
N GLU A 69 -1.22 33.15 21.46
CA GLU A 69 -1.06 32.08 22.43
C GLU A 69 0.18 31.23 22.14
N ARG A 70 1.18 31.38 23.00
CA ARG A 70 2.49 30.71 22.82
C ARG A 70 2.42 29.19 22.92
N GLN A 71 1.42 28.64 23.61
CA GLN A 71 1.26 27.18 23.73
C GLN A 71 0.94 26.55 22.38
N LEU A 72 0.17 27.23 21.52
CA LEU A 72 -0.18 26.75 20.20
C LEU A 72 1.02 26.56 19.28
N ALA A 73 2.11 27.31 19.48
CA ALA A 73 3.34 27.11 18.71
C ALA A 73 3.99 25.76 19.06
N LYS A 74 3.93 25.33 20.33
CA LYS A 74 4.40 24.02 20.75
C LYS A 74 3.53 22.91 20.16
N GLU A 75 2.22 23.10 20.17
CA GLU A 75 1.26 22.15 19.59
C GLU A 75 1.43 22.01 18.07
N LEU A 76 1.66 23.12 17.36
CA LEU A 76 1.96 23.12 15.94
C LEU A 76 3.23 22.31 15.62
N ASN A 77 4.29 22.51 16.40
CA ASN A 77 5.53 21.75 16.23
C ASN A 77 5.32 20.25 16.47
N LEU A 78 4.54 19.88 17.50
CA LEU A 78 4.19 18.48 17.76
C LEU A 78 3.35 17.89 16.62
N PHE A 79 2.43 18.66 16.07
CA PHE A 79 1.62 18.26 14.92
C PHE A 79 2.50 17.99 13.69
N HIS A 80 3.41 18.91 13.37
CA HIS A 80 4.38 18.77 12.28
C HIS A 80 5.30 17.56 12.48
N LEU A 81 5.80 17.34 13.70
CA LEU A 81 6.64 16.18 14.02
C LEU A 81 5.89 14.87 13.80
N LYS A 82 4.65 14.76 14.30
CA LYS A 82 3.81 13.57 14.09
C LYS A 82 3.54 13.31 12.62
N SER A 83 3.28 14.37 11.83
CA SER A 83 3.09 14.27 10.39
C SER A 83 4.34 13.74 9.68
N THR A 84 5.51 14.27 10.04
CA THR A 84 6.80 13.85 9.49
C THR A 84 7.12 12.39 9.83
N LEU A 85 6.90 11.97 11.08
CA LEU A 85 7.10 10.58 11.50
C LEU A 85 6.21 9.60 10.72
N ARG A 86 4.93 9.96 10.50
CA ARG A 86 4.02 9.14 9.69
C ARG A 86 4.50 9.03 8.25
N LYS A 87 4.98 10.11 7.64
CA LYS A 87 5.57 10.09 6.30
C LYS A 87 6.83 9.22 6.23
N LEU A 88 7.67 9.27 7.26
CA LEU A 88 8.88 8.46 7.34
C LEU A 88 8.55 6.97 7.42
N ALA A 89 7.63 6.58 8.30
CA ALA A 89 7.19 5.19 8.45
C ALA A 89 6.54 4.66 7.15
N ALA A 90 5.76 5.47 6.45
CA ALA A 90 5.21 5.09 5.15
C ALA A 90 6.30 4.88 4.09
N LYS A 91 7.34 5.73 4.09
CA LYS A 91 8.48 5.60 3.17
C LYS A 91 9.28 4.32 3.47
N GLU A 92 9.54 4.02 4.74
CA GLU A 92 10.22 2.79 5.16
C GLU A 92 9.46 1.54 4.70
N LYS A 93 8.14 1.51 4.91
CA LYS A 93 7.29 0.40 4.43
C LYS A 93 7.39 0.22 2.91
N ASN A 94 7.39 1.31 2.15
CA ASN A 94 7.52 1.25 0.69
C ASN A 94 8.90 0.75 0.24
N VAL A 95 9.96 1.15 0.94
CA VAL A 95 11.32 0.66 0.67
C VAL A 95 11.41 -0.83 0.95
N ASN A 96 10.91 -1.30 2.09
CA ASN A 96 10.92 -2.72 2.44
C ASN A 96 10.15 -3.56 1.41
N ALA A 97 8.96 -3.12 1.01
CA ALA A 97 8.18 -3.79 -0.03
C ALA A 97 8.92 -3.83 -1.39
N SER A 98 9.68 -2.78 -1.72
CA SER A 98 10.47 -2.72 -2.95
C SER A 98 11.67 -3.68 -2.88
N VAL A 99 12.34 -3.77 -1.73
CA VAL A 99 13.44 -4.72 -1.50
C VAL A 99 12.93 -6.15 -1.55
N GLU A 100 11.81 -6.47 -0.89
CA GLU A 100 11.15 -7.78 -0.98
C GLU A 100 10.79 -8.13 -2.43
N GLY A 101 10.26 -7.17 -3.19
CA GLY A 101 9.98 -7.34 -4.62
C GLY A 101 11.23 -7.69 -5.44
N LEU A 102 12.35 -7.00 -5.19
CA LEU A 102 13.63 -7.29 -5.86
C LEU A 102 14.16 -8.68 -5.48
N ILE A 103 14.11 -9.05 -4.20
CA ILE A 103 14.52 -10.39 -3.73
C ILE A 103 13.67 -11.45 -4.42
N ASN A 104 12.34 -11.29 -4.43
CA ASN A 104 11.43 -12.21 -5.06
C ASN A 104 11.69 -12.34 -6.57
N GLN A 105 11.96 -11.23 -7.27
CA GLN A 105 12.33 -11.26 -8.68
C GLN A 105 13.66 -11.99 -8.92
N SER A 106 14.69 -11.70 -8.12
CA SER A 106 15.98 -12.39 -8.22
C SER A 106 15.87 -13.89 -7.94
N MET A 107 15.11 -14.27 -6.91
CA MET A 107 14.89 -15.69 -6.57
C MET A 107 14.06 -16.40 -7.65
N SER A 108 13.02 -15.75 -8.18
CA SER A 108 12.22 -16.26 -9.30
C SER A 108 13.11 -16.52 -10.52
N ASN A 109 13.99 -15.58 -10.88
CA ASN A 109 14.91 -15.75 -11.99
C ASN A 109 15.91 -16.90 -11.75
N TYR A 110 16.49 -16.96 -10.54
CA TYR A 110 17.39 -18.04 -10.14
C TYR A 110 16.73 -19.42 -10.27
N TYR A 111 15.52 -19.58 -9.72
CA TYR A 111 14.82 -20.86 -9.81
C TYR A 111 14.42 -21.20 -11.24
N PHE A 112 14.06 -20.21 -12.06
CA PHE A 112 13.78 -20.43 -13.48
C PHE A 112 15.01 -20.97 -14.24
N GLU A 113 16.19 -20.38 -14.02
CA GLU A 113 17.45 -20.86 -14.59
C GLU A 113 17.76 -22.30 -14.13
N GLN A 114 17.62 -22.59 -12.84
CA GLN A 114 17.85 -23.93 -12.29
C GLN A 114 16.88 -24.98 -12.85
N ILE A 115 15.62 -24.62 -13.11
CA ILE A 115 14.67 -25.50 -13.79
C ILE A 115 15.13 -25.78 -15.22
N GLY A 116 15.61 -24.76 -15.93
CA GLY A 116 16.21 -24.92 -17.26
C GLY A 116 17.39 -25.89 -17.27
N ASP A 117 18.32 -25.74 -16.33
CA ASP A 117 19.47 -26.64 -16.18
C ASP A 117 19.06 -28.08 -15.87
N ALA A 118 18.02 -28.26 -15.05
CA ALA A 118 17.48 -29.58 -14.72
C ALA A 118 16.84 -30.25 -15.95
N ILE A 119 16.13 -29.50 -16.80
CA ILE A 119 15.57 -30.00 -18.06
C ILE A 119 16.67 -30.44 -19.04
N VAL A 120 17.74 -29.65 -19.16
CA VAL A 120 18.89 -29.99 -20.01
C VAL A 120 19.57 -31.27 -19.50
N SER A 121 19.72 -31.40 -18.18
CA SER A 121 20.29 -32.58 -17.55
C SER A 121 19.42 -33.82 -17.78
N LEU A 122 18.09 -33.68 -17.64
CA LEU A 122 17.14 -34.75 -17.94
C LEU A 122 17.25 -35.21 -19.40
N ARG A 123 17.31 -34.28 -20.36
CA ARG A 123 17.45 -34.61 -21.78
C ARG A 123 18.73 -35.42 -22.05
N ARG A 124 19.85 -35.05 -21.42
CA ARG A 124 21.11 -35.80 -21.55
C ARG A 124 21.02 -37.22 -21.00
N GLU A 125 20.38 -37.41 -19.84
CA GLU A 125 20.22 -38.75 -19.26
C GLU A 125 19.32 -39.66 -20.12
N VAL A 126 18.28 -39.08 -20.74
CA VAL A 126 17.41 -39.77 -21.70
C VAL A 126 18.17 -40.16 -22.98
N GLU A 127 18.95 -39.23 -23.56
CA GLU A 127 19.77 -39.48 -24.75
C GLU A 127 20.85 -40.55 -24.52
N GLN A 128 21.38 -40.65 -23.29
CA GLN A 128 22.39 -41.64 -22.91
C GLN A 128 21.80 -43.02 -22.58
N GLY A 129 20.48 -43.21 -22.72
CA GLY A 129 19.82 -44.50 -22.52
C GLY A 129 19.88 -45.04 -21.09
N ARG A 130 20.01 -44.15 -20.09
CA ARG A 130 20.11 -44.54 -18.68
C ARG A 130 18.72 -44.80 -18.06
N ASN A 131 18.67 -45.77 -17.15
CA ASN A 131 17.44 -46.29 -16.54
C ASN A 131 16.70 -45.27 -15.66
N HIS A 132 15.41 -45.56 -15.40
CA HIS A 132 14.49 -44.81 -14.53
C HIS A 132 15.05 -44.42 -13.15
N GLU A 133 16.02 -45.17 -12.60
CA GLU A 133 16.63 -44.89 -11.29
C GLU A 133 17.42 -43.57 -11.24
N ASN A 134 18.01 -43.13 -12.36
CA ASN A 134 18.72 -41.85 -12.44
C ASN A 134 17.79 -40.65 -12.73
N ILE A 135 16.57 -40.93 -13.19
CA ILE A 135 15.58 -39.92 -13.59
C ILE A 135 14.72 -39.48 -12.40
N ALA A 136 14.44 -40.38 -11.45
CA ALA A 136 13.69 -40.09 -10.23
C ALA A 136 14.26 -38.90 -9.40
N PRO A 137 15.57 -38.84 -9.06
CA PRO A 137 16.11 -37.72 -8.30
C PRO A 137 16.07 -36.38 -9.06
N ILE A 138 16.08 -36.42 -10.40
CA ILE A 138 15.94 -35.22 -11.24
C ILE A 138 14.50 -34.71 -11.19
N LYS A 139 13.51 -35.61 -11.21
CA LYS A 139 12.10 -35.27 -11.06
C LYS A 139 11.83 -34.59 -9.71
N ASP A 140 12.26 -35.20 -8.62
CA ASP A 140 12.02 -34.66 -7.26
C ASP A 140 12.65 -33.28 -7.11
N ARG A 141 13.88 -33.10 -7.61
CA ARG A 141 14.56 -31.80 -7.65
C ARG A 141 13.80 -30.77 -8.47
N MET A 142 13.23 -31.15 -9.62
CA MET A 142 12.43 -30.24 -10.44
C MET A 142 11.12 -29.84 -9.76
N GLU A 143 10.45 -30.75 -9.07
CA GLU A 143 9.24 -30.44 -8.29
C GLU A 143 9.54 -29.44 -7.16
N GLU A 144 10.66 -29.59 -6.48
CA GLU A 144 11.12 -28.64 -5.46
C GLU A 144 11.43 -27.26 -6.06
N LEU A 145 12.14 -27.21 -7.19
CA LEU A 145 12.48 -25.95 -7.87
C LEU A 145 11.23 -25.21 -8.38
N VAL A 146 10.24 -25.93 -8.92
CA VAL A 146 8.97 -25.33 -9.37
C VAL A 146 8.15 -24.81 -8.19
N LYS A 147 8.12 -25.53 -7.06
CA LYS A 147 7.48 -25.04 -5.82
C LYS A 147 8.16 -23.77 -5.31
N ALA A 148 9.49 -23.74 -5.30
CA ALA A 148 10.25 -22.58 -4.88
C ALA A 148 10.05 -21.39 -5.84
N TYR A 149 10.03 -21.62 -7.15
CA TYR A 149 9.71 -20.61 -8.15
C TYR A 149 8.32 -19.99 -7.93
N ASN A 150 7.29 -20.81 -7.72
CA ASN A 150 5.92 -20.35 -7.49
C ASN A 150 5.78 -19.48 -6.23
N LEU A 151 6.52 -19.83 -5.17
CA LEU A 151 6.56 -19.06 -3.92
C LEU A 151 7.06 -17.62 -4.13
N HIS A 152 8.03 -17.43 -5.03
CA HIS A 152 8.66 -16.13 -5.26
C HIS A 152 8.11 -15.36 -6.48
N SER A 153 7.42 -16.04 -7.39
CA SER A 153 6.81 -15.42 -8.59
C SER A 153 5.32 -15.10 -8.43
N ASN A 154 4.67 -15.56 -7.36
CA ASN A 154 3.21 -15.57 -7.20
C ASN A 154 2.48 -16.25 -8.39
N GLN A 155 3.15 -17.18 -9.07
CA GLN A 155 2.56 -18.01 -10.11
C GLN A 155 2.24 -19.40 -9.56
N ASN A 156 1.29 -20.10 -10.19
CA ASN A 156 0.93 -21.48 -9.84
C ASN A 156 1.23 -22.39 -11.03
N ILE A 157 2.51 -22.47 -11.40
CA ILE A 157 2.93 -23.31 -12.51
C ILE A 157 3.12 -24.75 -12.01
N THR A 158 2.64 -25.71 -12.78
CA THR A 158 2.84 -27.14 -12.50
C THR A 158 4.03 -27.69 -13.28
N ILE A 159 4.67 -28.75 -12.78
CA ILE A 159 5.82 -29.36 -13.44
C ILE A 159 5.49 -29.82 -14.88
N THR A 160 4.24 -30.23 -15.12
CA THR A 160 3.69 -30.61 -16.44
C THR A 160 3.59 -29.48 -17.45
N GLU A 161 3.56 -28.23 -16.99
CA GLU A 161 3.53 -27.04 -17.85
C GLU A 161 4.94 -26.59 -18.24
N VAL A 162 5.95 -26.88 -17.40
CA VAL A 162 7.34 -26.46 -17.62
C VAL A 162 8.14 -27.49 -18.41
N ILE A 163 7.82 -28.78 -18.26
CA ILE A 163 8.54 -29.86 -18.94
C ILE A 163 8.10 -29.98 -20.41
N PRO A 164 9.05 -29.98 -21.37
CA PRO A 164 8.78 -30.27 -22.78
C PRO A 164 8.04 -31.61 -22.98
N ILE A 165 7.06 -31.64 -23.87
CA ILE A 165 6.14 -32.79 -24.08
C ILE A 165 6.91 -34.09 -24.35
N GLU A 166 8.04 -34.01 -25.07
CA GLU A 166 8.92 -35.16 -25.36
C GLU A 166 9.55 -35.82 -24.12
N LEU A 167 9.72 -35.09 -23.00
CA LEU A 167 10.36 -35.57 -21.77
C LEU A 167 9.35 -36.06 -20.71
N GLN A 168 8.07 -35.73 -20.87
CA GLN A 168 7.00 -36.08 -19.94
C GLN A 168 6.83 -37.61 -19.73
N PRO A 169 6.91 -38.46 -20.79
CA PRO A 169 6.78 -39.92 -20.63
C PRO A 169 7.86 -40.53 -19.72
N PHE A 170 9.08 -39.98 -19.75
CA PHE A 170 10.22 -40.48 -18.97
C PHE A 170 10.10 -40.18 -17.47
N LEU A 171 9.26 -39.19 -17.10
CA LEU A 171 8.99 -38.79 -15.73
C LEU A 171 7.69 -39.39 -15.17
N GLY A 172 7.02 -40.24 -15.96
CA GLY A 172 5.70 -40.80 -15.61
C GLY A 172 4.59 -39.75 -15.56
N LEU A 173 4.78 -38.61 -16.25
CA LEU A 173 3.80 -37.54 -16.35
C LEU A 173 3.02 -37.75 -17.65
N GLN A 174 1.90 -38.48 -17.62
CA GLN A 174 1.00 -38.52 -18.77
C GLN A 174 0.05 -37.32 -18.70
N ARG A 175 0.00 -36.53 -19.78
CA ARG A 175 -1.15 -35.65 -20.02
C ARG A 175 -2.37 -36.54 -20.21
N ASP A 176 -3.36 -36.41 -19.33
CA ASP A 176 -4.72 -36.81 -19.69
C ASP A 176 -5.08 -36.07 -20.98
N ALA A 177 -5.26 -36.83 -22.06
CA ALA A 177 -5.59 -36.33 -23.39
C ALA A 177 -7.07 -35.86 -23.47
N GLN A 178 -7.55 -35.08 -22.49
CA GLN A 178 -8.91 -34.55 -22.44
C GLN A 178 -8.95 -33.10 -21.90
N ALA A 179 -8.29 -32.17 -22.58
CA ALA A 179 -8.60 -30.73 -22.43
C ALA A 179 -8.39 -29.95 -23.74
N GLY A 180 -8.61 -30.62 -24.87
CA GLY A 180 -8.28 -30.10 -26.20
C GLY A 180 -9.42 -30.19 -27.21
N VAL A 181 -10.70 -30.11 -26.82
CA VAL A 181 -11.80 -29.87 -27.79
C VAL A 181 -12.97 -29.13 -27.11
N ALA A 182 -12.90 -27.82 -26.97
CA ALA A 182 -14.08 -26.96 -26.92
C ALA A 182 -13.67 -25.48 -27.04
N ARG A 183 -13.65 -24.97 -28.28
CA ARG A 183 -14.14 -23.63 -28.68
C ARG A 183 -13.55 -23.25 -30.04
N VAL A 184 -14.12 -23.79 -31.10
CA VAL A 184 -14.27 -23.05 -32.36
C VAL A 184 -15.66 -23.31 -32.92
N SER A 185 -16.36 -22.20 -33.17
CA SER A 185 -17.50 -22.05 -34.08
C SER A 185 -18.86 -22.63 -33.67
N THR A 186 -19.73 -21.75 -33.16
CA THR A 186 -21.04 -21.53 -33.78
C THR A 186 -21.26 -20.02 -33.91
N ARG A 187 -21.09 -19.53 -35.14
CA ARG A 187 -21.63 -18.28 -35.65
C ARG A 187 -22.76 -18.70 -36.59
N GLU A 188 -23.99 -18.38 -36.24
CA GLU A 188 -25.25 -18.42 -37.02
C GLU A 188 -26.34 -18.06 -36.00
N SER A 189 -27.24 -17.10 -36.14
CA SER A 189 -27.62 -16.16 -37.21
C SER A 189 -28.21 -14.90 -36.57
#